data_AF-A0A1I0WNG6-F1
#
_entry.id   AF-A0A1I0WNG6-F1
#
_cell.length_a   1.000
_cell.length_b   1.000
_cell.length_c   1.000
_cell.angle_alpha   90.00
_cell.angle_beta   90.00
_cell.angle_gamma   90.00
#
_symmetry.space_group_name_H-M   'P 1'
#
loop_
_entity.id
_entity.type
_entity.pdbx_description
1 polymer ?
#
loop_
_entity_poly.entity_id
_entity_poly.type
_entity_poly.pdbx_seq_one_letter_code
_entity_poly.pdbx_strand_id
1 'polypeptide(L)'
;MMDKKTRNLIKEYTSEKKESSDNLIPLFEKVLDIFVVTHYYDQDDDDKEYDTLFCNIHSNFTQGHNCVACNLNNSNRLIQNFLLQYKSFHDSQLTFTNFILLLYLQVEVCNEYFNIMSIPENYRLKYFQIFQEVKHWANFLKHPKGFMLVHHPNWTFEGRISKDSSKSKLKKSNPFLDSDFMKKYYSGDKNNNELYKTLIRKEDLYVEFPNPINLITKFTEAQKKFAEIISKNEIVREMLNDKTTLEEYFSQSEDEIIL
;
A
#
# COMPACT_ATOMS: atom_id res chain seq x y z
N MET A 1 -23.20 26.54 -12.04
CA MET A 1 -24.23 26.37 -10.99
C MET A 1 -24.62 24.89 -10.96
N MET A 2 -24.49 24.20 -9.82
CA MET A 2 -24.78 22.76 -9.73
C MET A 2 -26.30 22.50 -9.84
N ASP A 3 -26.69 21.49 -10.62
CA ASP A 3 -28.11 21.20 -10.85
C ASP A 3 -28.80 20.66 -9.56
N LYS A 4 -30.13 20.68 -9.56
CA LYS A 4 -30.95 20.30 -8.39
C LYS A 4 -30.82 18.80 -8.06
N LYS A 5 -30.68 17.94 -9.06
CA LYS A 5 -30.54 16.49 -8.89
C LYS A 5 -29.22 16.16 -8.22
N THR A 6 -28.12 16.79 -8.66
CA THR A 6 -26.80 16.62 -8.01
C THR A 6 -26.82 17.12 -6.56
N ARG A 7 -27.48 18.26 -6.27
CA ARG A 7 -27.63 18.75 -4.89
C ARG A 7 -28.45 17.81 -4.01
N ASN A 8 -29.49 17.19 -4.54
CA ASN A 8 -30.32 16.23 -3.79
C ASN A 8 -29.54 14.96 -3.49
N LEU A 9 -28.80 14.43 -4.47
CA LEU A 9 -27.94 13.26 -4.27
C LEU A 9 -26.89 13.49 -3.17
N ILE A 10 -26.23 14.65 -3.18
CA ILE A 10 -25.27 15.02 -2.14
C ILE A 10 -25.94 15.10 -0.77
N LYS A 11 -27.14 15.71 -0.69
CA LYS A 11 -27.88 15.82 0.56
C LYS A 11 -28.25 14.45 1.13
N GLU A 12 -28.83 13.58 0.32
CA GLU A 12 -29.17 12.19 0.70
C GLU A 12 -27.93 11.45 1.22
N TYR A 13 -26.83 11.48 0.46
CA TYR A 13 -25.57 10.86 0.83
C TYR A 13 -24.96 11.43 2.14
N THR A 14 -25.07 12.74 2.36
CA THR A 14 -24.58 13.36 3.62
C THR A 14 -25.48 13.10 4.82
N SER A 15 -26.78 12.85 4.62
CA SER A 15 -27.73 12.58 5.71
C SER A 15 -27.67 11.15 6.25
N GLU A 16 -27.36 10.16 5.41
CA GLU A 16 -27.24 8.74 5.82
C GLU A 16 -25.95 8.44 6.59
N LYS A 17 -24.90 9.26 6.44
CA LYS A 17 -23.58 9.05 7.07
C LYS A 17 -23.52 9.27 8.59
N LYS A 18 -24.62 9.60 9.26
CA LYS A 18 -24.58 9.97 10.69
C LYS A 18 -24.51 8.80 11.68
N GLU A 19 -24.73 7.56 11.27
CA GLU A 19 -24.85 6.43 12.24
C GLU A 19 -23.81 5.30 12.12
N SER A 20 -22.87 5.36 11.18
CA SER A 20 -21.77 4.37 11.11
C SER A 20 -20.43 5.08 11.07
N SER A 21 -20.00 5.69 12.18
CA SER A 21 -18.59 6.08 12.28
C SER A 21 -17.77 4.81 12.51
N ASP A 22 -17.43 4.14 11.42
CA ASP A 22 -16.21 3.36 11.35
C ASP A 22 -15.14 4.29 11.94
N ASN A 23 -14.61 3.97 13.12
CA ASN A 23 -13.72 4.86 13.89
C ASN A 23 -12.34 4.98 13.20
N LEU A 24 -12.34 5.41 11.94
CA LEU A 24 -11.22 5.42 11.01
C LEU A 24 -10.30 6.61 11.26
N ILE A 25 -10.83 7.74 11.72
CA ILE A 25 -10.04 8.96 11.95
C ILE A 25 -8.88 8.71 12.93
N PRO A 26 -9.10 8.30 14.20
CA PRO A 26 -7.98 8.07 15.12
C PRO A 26 -7.12 6.87 14.70
N LEU A 27 -7.71 5.93 13.95
CA LEU A 27 -6.97 4.78 13.43
C LEU A 27 -5.96 5.19 12.37
N PHE A 28 -6.38 6.00 11.39
CA PHE A 28 -5.54 6.46 10.29
C PHE A 28 -4.66 7.66 10.65
N GLU A 29 -5.00 8.43 11.69
CA GLU A 29 -4.09 9.36 12.34
C GLU A 29 -2.84 8.61 12.85
N LYS A 30 -3.05 7.51 13.57
CA LYS A 30 -1.93 6.66 14.03
C LYS A 30 -1.16 5.99 12.87
N VAL A 31 -1.84 5.64 11.78
CA VAL A 31 -1.18 5.13 10.56
C VAL A 31 -0.29 6.20 9.94
N LEU A 32 -0.78 7.44 9.85
CA LEU A 32 -0.01 8.59 9.38
C LEU A 32 1.21 8.84 10.27
N ASP A 33 1.05 8.84 11.60
CA ASP A 33 2.15 9.04 12.55
C ASP A 33 3.26 7.99 12.34
N ILE A 34 2.91 6.71 12.25
CA ILE A 34 3.87 5.62 12.00
C ILE A 34 4.59 5.81 10.67
N PHE A 35 3.84 6.21 9.64
CA PHE A 35 4.40 6.47 8.32
C PHE A 35 5.39 7.63 8.35
N VAL A 36 5.02 8.76 8.97
CA VAL A 36 5.84 9.97 9.06
C VAL A 36 7.11 9.70 9.86
N VAL A 37 7.00 9.16 11.09
CA VAL A 37 8.16 8.85 11.96
C VAL A 37 9.12 7.87 11.30
N THR A 38 8.63 6.98 10.44
CA THR A 38 9.50 6.04 9.73
C THR A 38 10.23 6.68 8.56
N HIS A 39 9.59 7.60 7.85
CA HIS A 39 10.07 8.11 6.59
C HIS A 39 10.76 9.46 6.66
N TYR A 40 10.53 10.24 7.71
CA TYR A 40 11.09 11.57 7.89
C TYR A 40 11.99 11.57 9.12
N TYR A 41 13.18 12.13 8.99
CA TYR A 41 14.12 12.29 10.10
C TYR A 41 13.84 13.63 10.80
N ASP A 42 14.02 13.70 12.11
CA ASP A 42 13.87 14.96 12.85
C ASP A 42 14.85 16.01 12.31
N GLN A 43 14.33 17.19 11.97
CA GLN A 43 15.02 18.30 11.29
C GLN A 43 16.03 19.05 12.18
N ASP A 44 16.55 18.44 13.25
CA ASP A 44 17.54 19.10 14.13
C ASP A 44 18.95 19.15 13.52
N ASP A 45 19.11 18.80 12.24
CA ASP A 45 20.38 18.72 11.51
C ASP A 45 20.24 19.52 10.21
N ASP A 46 20.43 20.85 10.31
CA ASP A 46 20.24 21.88 9.26
C ASP A 46 20.98 21.62 7.92
N ASP A 47 21.83 20.59 7.84
CA ASP A 47 22.72 20.30 6.71
C ASP A 47 22.32 19.08 5.86
N LYS A 48 21.16 18.44 6.09
CA LYS A 48 20.72 17.28 5.28
C LYS A 48 19.73 17.68 4.18
N GLU A 49 20.23 17.79 2.96
CA GLU A 49 19.46 18.02 1.72
C GLU A 49 18.41 16.92 1.42
N TYR A 50 18.45 15.77 2.12
CA TYR A 50 17.61 14.60 1.86
C TYR A 50 16.76 14.20 3.09
N ASP A 51 15.60 14.83 3.23
CA ASP A 51 14.73 14.72 4.41
C ASP A 51 13.91 13.41 4.53
N THR A 52 14.04 12.47 3.59
CA THR A 52 13.24 11.23 3.63
C THR A 52 14.07 9.95 3.52
N LEU A 53 13.53 8.85 4.05
CA LEU A 53 14.13 7.50 4.00
C LEU A 53 14.61 7.12 2.59
N PHE A 54 13.82 7.41 1.56
CA PHE A 54 14.17 7.08 0.19
C PHE A 54 15.02 8.17 -0.48
N CYS A 55 14.86 9.44 -0.16
CA CYS A 55 15.79 10.48 -0.62
C CYS A 55 17.20 10.22 -0.07
N ASN A 56 17.34 9.69 1.14
CA ASN A 56 18.64 9.32 1.70
C ASN A 56 19.37 8.22 0.93
N ILE A 57 18.71 7.53 0.01
CA ILE A 57 19.39 6.61 -0.89
C ILE A 57 20.37 7.39 -1.80
N HIS A 58 20.08 8.64 -2.18
CA HIS A 58 20.93 9.48 -3.04
C HIS A 58 22.38 9.55 -2.57
N SER A 59 22.61 9.76 -1.26
CA SER A 59 23.95 9.89 -0.68
C SER A 59 24.83 8.64 -0.79
N ASN A 60 24.26 7.49 -1.18
CA ASN A 60 25.00 6.24 -1.35
C ASN A 60 25.49 6.02 -2.78
N PHE A 61 25.07 6.87 -3.72
CA PHE A 61 25.47 6.81 -5.12
C PHE A 61 26.58 7.83 -5.41
N THR A 62 27.49 7.48 -6.31
CA THR A 62 28.67 8.30 -6.65
C THR A 62 28.33 9.54 -7.48
N GLN A 63 27.16 9.57 -8.13
CA GLN A 63 26.76 10.63 -9.05
C GLN A 63 25.34 11.09 -8.69
N GLY A 64 25.24 12.32 -8.17
CA GLY A 64 24.02 13.14 -8.04
C GLY A 64 22.70 12.46 -7.68
N HIS A 65 21.62 13.09 -8.11
CA HIS A 65 20.24 12.70 -7.82
C HIS A 65 19.82 11.50 -8.72
N ASN A 66 20.07 10.27 -8.25
CA ASN A 66 19.69 9.05 -9.00
C ASN A 66 18.16 8.82 -9.07
N CYS A 67 17.67 8.31 -10.21
CA CYS A 67 16.24 8.11 -10.42
C CYS A 67 15.60 7.01 -9.55
N VAL A 68 16.39 6.10 -8.95
CA VAL A 68 15.88 5.04 -8.06
C VAL A 68 15.23 5.66 -6.83
N ALA A 69 15.97 6.51 -6.13
CA ALA A 69 15.50 7.23 -4.96
C ALA A 69 14.30 8.12 -5.28
N CYS A 70 14.31 8.83 -6.41
CA CYS A 70 13.18 9.67 -6.87
C CYS A 70 11.90 8.86 -7.07
N ASN A 71 11.99 7.73 -7.78
CA ASN A 71 10.82 6.89 -8.09
C ASN A 71 10.22 6.27 -6.83
N LEU A 72 11.06 5.83 -5.90
CA LEU A 72 10.64 5.31 -4.61
C LEU A 72 9.98 6.42 -3.76
N ASN A 73 10.59 7.61 -3.69
CA ASN A 73 10.06 8.72 -2.91
C ASN A 73 8.75 9.27 -3.50
N ASN A 74 8.62 9.33 -4.83
CA ASN A 74 7.38 9.74 -5.50
C ASN A 74 6.22 8.80 -5.16
N SER A 75 6.47 7.49 -5.16
CA SER A 75 5.47 6.49 -4.78
C SER A 75 5.07 6.62 -3.30
N ASN A 76 6.05 6.91 -2.42
CA ASN A 76 5.80 7.23 -1.01
C ASN A 76 4.97 8.50 -0.80
N ARG A 77 5.21 9.55 -1.58
CA ARG A 77 4.44 10.80 -1.53
C ARG A 77 2.96 10.56 -1.87
N LEU A 78 2.64 9.62 -2.76
CA LEU A 78 1.24 9.26 -3.04
C LEU A 78 0.57 8.65 -1.81
N ILE A 79 1.26 7.76 -1.09
CA ILE A 79 0.76 7.17 0.17
C ILE A 79 0.57 8.28 1.22
N GLN A 80 1.57 9.15 1.39
CA GLN A 80 1.49 10.28 2.32
C GLN A 80 0.30 11.21 2.01
N ASN A 81 0.14 11.61 0.75
CA ASN A 81 -0.93 12.51 0.32
C ASN A 81 -2.32 11.92 0.57
N PHE A 82 -2.46 10.59 0.45
CA PHE A 82 -3.68 9.91 0.86
C PHE A 82 -3.86 9.94 2.38
N LEU A 83 -2.84 9.57 3.16
CA LEU A 83 -2.91 9.54 4.63
C LEU A 83 -3.17 10.91 5.25
N LEU A 84 -2.68 11.99 4.66
CA LEU A 84 -2.98 13.37 5.09
C LEU A 84 -4.48 13.72 5.01
N GLN A 85 -5.26 12.96 4.25
CA GLN A 85 -6.70 13.14 4.13
C GLN A 85 -7.50 12.38 5.21
N TYR A 86 -6.85 11.82 6.24
CA TYR A 86 -7.48 10.92 7.22
C TYR A 86 -8.75 11.46 7.90
N LYS A 87 -8.86 12.79 8.07
CA LYS A 87 -10.04 13.45 8.64
C LYS A 87 -11.30 13.28 7.81
N SER A 88 -11.16 12.90 6.53
CA SER A 88 -12.26 12.65 5.60
C SER A 88 -12.63 11.16 5.46
N PHE A 89 -11.94 10.28 6.19
CA PHE A 89 -12.18 8.84 6.10
C PHE A 89 -13.41 8.44 6.91
N HIS A 90 -14.46 8.05 6.19
CA HIS A 90 -15.75 7.66 6.78
C HIS A 90 -16.30 6.34 6.23
N ASP A 91 -15.67 5.80 5.19
CA ASP A 91 -16.13 4.59 4.50
C ASP A 91 -14.98 3.57 4.50
N SER A 92 -15.14 2.46 5.24
CA SER A 92 -14.08 1.44 5.33
C SER A 92 -13.73 0.85 3.96
N GLN A 93 -14.72 0.55 3.12
CA GLN A 93 -14.46 -0.05 1.81
C GLN A 93 -13.58 0.87 0.96
N LEU A 94 -13.99 2.12 0.78
CA LEU A 94 -13.28 3.09 -0.03
C LEU A 94 -11.89 3.39 0.55
N THR A 95 -11.81 3.60 1.87
CA THR A 95 -10.56 3.96 2.55
C THR A 95 -9.53 2.84 2.42
N PHE A 96 -9.89 1.60 2.76
CA PHE A 96 -8.97 0.47 2.68
C PHE A 96 -8.64 0.08 1.23
N THR A 97 -9.59 0.21 0.30
CA THR A 97 -9.33 -0.06 -1.13
C THR A 97 -8.24 0.87 -1.65
N ASN A 98 -8.38 2.18 -1.43
CA ASN A 98 -7.40 3.16 -1.88
C ASN A 98 -6.05 2.97 -1.16
N PHE A 99 -6.10 2.74 0.15
CA PHE A 99 -4.89 2.52 0.94
C PHE A 99 -4.10 1.32 0.42
N ILE A 100 -4.74 0.15 0.28
CA ILE A 100 -4.09 -1.09 -0.19
C ILE A 100 -3.58 -0.94 -1.62
N LEU A 101 -4.32 -0.28 -2.51
CA LEU A 101 -3.87 -0.08 -3.89
C LEU A 101 -2.63 0.83 -3.97
N LEU A 102 -2.55 1.87 -3.15
CA LEU A 102 -1.36 2.72 -3.06
C LEU A 102 -0.15 1.95 -2.51
N LEU A 103 -0.34 1.15 -1.46
CA LEU A 103 0.71 0.26 -0.96
C LEU A 103 1.16 -0.73 -2.05
N TYR A 104 0.21 -1.28 -2.81
CA TYR A 104 0.51 -2.21 -3.90
C TYR A 104 1.34 -1.58 -5.01
N LEU A 105 1.04 -0.35 -5.43
CA LEU A 105 1.85 0.37 -6.43
C LEU A 105 3.31 0.50 -5.98
N GLN A 106 3.53 0.87 -4.71
CA GLN A 106 4.86 0.91 -4.12
C GLN A 106 5.53 -0.47 -4.09
N VAL A 107 4.79 -1.53 -3.80
CA VAL A 107 5.31 -2.91 -3.83
C VAL A 107 5.77 -3.31 -5.23
N GLU A 108 5.02 -2.94 -6.28
CA GLU A 108 5.40 -3.27 -7.65
C GLU A 108 6.69 -2.53 -8.06
N VAL A 109 6.83 -1.26 -7.68
CA VAL A 109 8.10 -0.52 -7.86
C VAL A 109 9.26 -1.23 -7.16
N CYS A 110 9.09 -1.65 -5.90
CA CYS A 110 10.12 -2.41 -5.18
C CYS A 110 10.43 -3.77 -5.84
N ASN A 111 9.42 -4.45 -6.40
CA ASN A 111 9.60 -5.74 -7.07
C ASN A 111 10.44 -5.62 -8.36
N GLU A 112 10.25 -4.55 -9.14
CA GLU A 112 11.09 -4.29 -10.30
C GLU A 112 12.56 -4.13 -9.91
N TYR A 113 12.83 -3.38 -8.85
CA TYR A 113 14.19 -3.26 -8.33
C TYR A 113 14.72 -4.58 -7.76
N PHE A 114 13.90 -5.39 -7.08
CA PHE A 114 14.35 -6.72 -6.65
C PHE A 114 14.78 -7.59 -7.83
N ASN A 115 14.09 -7.49 -8.96
CA ASN A 115 14.44 -8.22 -10.18
C ASN A 115 15.75 -7.70 -10.77
N ILE A 116 15.95 -6.38 -10.81
CA ILE A 116 17.22 -5.77 -11.25
C ILE A 116 18.38 -6.25 -10.37
N MET A 117 18.23 -6.14 -9.04
CA MET A 117 19.22 -6.54 -8.04
C MET A 117 19.37 -8.07 -7.92
N SER A 118 18.58 -8.86 -8.65
CA SER A 118 18.55 -10.32 -8.58
C SER A 118 18.40 -10.86 -7.15
N ILE A 119 17.60 -10.19 -6.30
CA ILE A 119 17.40 -10.62 -4.90
C ILE A 119 16.70 -11.99 -4.89
N PRO A 120 17.29 -13.02 -4.24
CA PRO A 120 16.71 -14.36 -4.20
C PRO A 120 15.32 -14.42 -3.56
N GLU A 121 14.44 -15.27 -4.10
CA GLU A 121 13.05 -15.39 -3.65
C GLU A 121 12.93 -15.79 -2.17
N ASN A 122 13.80 -16.68 -1.68
CA ASN A 122 13.84 -17.06 -0.26
C ASN A 122 14.16 -15.86 0.65
N TYR A 123 14.99 -14.92 0.19
CA TYR A 123 15.26 -13.68 0.90
C TYR A 123 14.03 -12.76 0.88
N ARG A 124 13.38 -12.64 -0.29
CA ARG A 124 12.14 -11.86 -0.45
C ARG A 124 11.04 -12.35 0.51
N LEU A 125 10.79 -13.66 0.55
CA LEU A 125 9.80 -14.27 1.42
C LEU A 125 10.10 -14.06 2.91
N LYS A 126 11.38 -14.04 3.30
CA LYS A 126 11.79 -13.87 4.69
C LYS A 126 11.60 -12.44 5.20
N TYR A 127 11.99 -11.44 4.40
CA TYR A 127 12.06 -10.04 4.85
C TYR A 127 10.92 -9.16 4.31
N PHE A 128 10.22 -9.60 3.26
CA PHE A 128 9.21 -8.82 2.55
C PHE A 128 7.89 -9.58 2.42
N GLN A 129 7.57 -10.46 3.38
CA GLN A 129 6.31 -11.20 3.39
C GLN A 129 5.08 -10.26 3.33
N ILE A 130 5.18 -9.09 3.96
CA ILE A 130 4.11 -8.08 3.95
C ILE A 130 3.78 -7.58 2.52
N PHE A 131 4.76 -7.55 1.61
CA PHE A 131 4.51 -7.20 0.22
C PHE A 131 3.63 -8.24 -0.47
N GLN A 132 3.80 -9.53 -0.16
CA GLN A 132 2.93 -10.59 -0.67
C GLN A 132 1.50 -10.46 -0.12
N GLU A 133 1.36 -10.12 1.17
CA GLU A 133 0.05 -9.85 1.77
C GLU A 133 -0.68 -8.69 1.08
N VAL A 134 0.02 -7.56 0.86
CA VAL A 134 -0.51 -6.42 0.10
C VAL A 134 -0.92 -6.84 -1.32
N LYS A 135 -0.09 -7.65 -2.01
CA LYS A 135 -0.41 -8.16 -3.36
C LYS A 135 -1.66 -9.03 -3.38
N HIS A 136 -1.85 -9.93 -2.41
CA HIS A 136 -3.06 -10.76 -2.34
C HIS A 136 -4.32 -9.91 -2.18
N TRP A 137 -4.29 -8.92 -1.29
CA TRP A 137 -5.40 -7.99 -1.10
C TRP A 137 -5.65 -7.13 -2.34
N ALA A 138 -4.60 -6.60 -2.96
CA ALA A 138 -4.74 -5.83 -4.20
C ALA A 138 -5.29 -6.67 -5.35
N ASN A 139 -4.91 -7.96 -5.45
CA ASN A 139 -5.46 -8.87 -6.44
C ASN A 139 -6.95 -9.12 -6.22
N PHE A 140 -7.41 -9.25 -4.97
CA PHE A 140 -8.84 -9.31 -4.65
C PHE A 140 -9.58 -8.05 -5.11
N LEU A 141 -9.04 -6.87 -4.80
CA LEU A 141 -9.67 -5.59 -5.14
C LEU A 141 -9.70 -5.34 -6.66
N LYS A 142 -8.61 -5.64 -7.39
CA LYS A 142 -8.52 -5.46 -8.84
C LYS A 142 -9.30 -6.52 -9.62
N HIS A 143 -9.32 -7.76 -9.10
CA HIS A 143 -9.86 -8.92 -9.79
C HIS A 143 -10.76 -9.70 -8.83
N PRO A 144 -11.99 -9.24 -8.54
CA PRO A 144 -12.85 -9.87 -7.54
C PRO A 144 -13.22 -11.33 -7.86
N LYS A 145 -13.09 -11.79 -9.11
CA LYS A 145 -13.40 -13.17 -9.53
C LYS A 145 -14.82 -13.55 -9.05
N GLY A 146 -14.99 -14.69 -8.38
CA GLY A 146 -16.29 -15.12 -7.84
C GLY A 146 -16.95 -14.14 -6.85
N PHE A 147 -16.19 -13.24 -6.23
CA PHE A 147 -16.74 -12.23 -5.32
C PHE A 147 -17.68 -11.24 -6.02
N MET A 148 -17.55 -11.05 -7.33
CA MET A 148 -18.49 -10.22 -8.11
C MET A 148 -19.94 -10.75 -8.08
N LEU A 149 -20.15 -11.99 -7.63
CA LEU A 149 -21.44 -12.66 -7.53
C LEU A 149 -22.03 -12.66 -6.10
N VAL A 150 -21.42 -11.89 -5.19
CA VAL A 150 -21.87 -11.74 -3.79
C VAL A 150 -22.78 -10.52 -3.69
N HIS A 151 -23.95 -10.66 -3.08
CA HIS A 151 -24.83 -9.52 -2.81
C HIS A 151 -24.45 -8.84 -1.48
N HIS A 152 -24.32 -7.52 -1.53
CA HIS A 152 -24.17 -6.63 -0.37
C HIS A 152 -23.16 -7.13 0.70
N PRO A 153 -21.87 -7.26 0.35
CA PRO A 153 -20.86 -7.60 1.35
C PRO A 153 -20.77 -6.51 2.43
N ASN A 154 -20.53 -6.94 3.66
CA ASN A 154 -20.24 -6.09 4.81
C ASN A 154 -18.73 -5.87 4.92
N TRP A 155 -18.30 -4.62 5.03
CA TRP A 155 -16.88 -4.26 5.09
C TRP A 155 -16.47 -3.93 6.52
N THR A 156 -15.39 -4.56 6.98
CA THR A 156 -14.84 -4.38 8.32
C THR A 156 -13.33 -4.50 8.28
N PHE A 157 -12.68 -4.39 9.43
CA PHE A 157 -11.24 -4.58 9.56
C PHE A 157 -10.88 -5.25 10.89
N GLU A 158 -9.72 -5.89 10.91
CA GLU A 158 -9.22 -6.58 12.10
C GLU A 158 -9.08 -5.63 13.30
N GLY A 159 -9.72 -6.02 14.41
CA GLY A 159 -9.76 -5.22 15.63
C GLY A 159 -11.00 -4.34 15.79
N ARG A 160 -11.83 -4.19 14.74
CA ARG A 160 -13.10 -3.44 14.82
C ARG A 160 -14.18 -4.19 15.58
N ILE A 161 -14.46 -5.43 15.16
CA ILE A 161 -15.51 -6.23 15.80
C ILE A 161 -14.92 -6.81 17.08
N SER A 162 -15.39 -6.32 18.23
CA SER A 162 -15.03 -6.84 19.55
C SER A 162 -15.07 -8.37 19.57
N LYS A 163 -14.07 -8.98 20.21
CA LYS A 163 -13.97 -10.43 20.38
C LYS A 163 -15.10 -11.02 21.25
N ASP A 164 -15.94 -10.18 21.85
CA ASP A 164 -17.00 -10.62 22.74
C ASP A 164 -18.28 -10.99 21.99
N SER A 165 -18.54 -12.31 21.94
CA SER A 165 -19.83 -12.97 21.65
C SER A 165 -20.47 -12.83 20.25
N SER A 166 -20.14 -11.80 19.46
CA SER A 166 -20.72 -11.56 18.13
C SER A 166 -19.91 -12.25 17.02
N LYS A 167 -18.57 -12.17 17.02
CA LYS A 167 -17.71 -12.86 16.04
C LYS A 167 -17.95 -14.37 15.98
N SER A 168 -18.15 -15.05 17.11
CA SER A 168 -18.37 -16.50 17.16
C SER A 168 -19.75 -16.92 16.66
N LYS A 169 -20.76 -16.05 16.77
CA LYS A 169 -22.09 -16.25 16.17
C LYS A 169 -22.09 -15.90 14.68
N LEU A 170 -21.42 -14.82 14.28
CA LEU A 170 -21.28 -14.37 12.87
C LEU A 170 -20.45 -15.34 12.02
N LYS A 171 -19.33 -15.87 12.56
CA LYS A 171 -18.49 -16.86 11.87
C LYS A 171 -19.20 -18.19 11.62
N LYS A 172 -20.25 -18.50 12.39
CA LYS A 172 -21.03 -19.75 12.21
C LYS A 172 -22.04 -19.65 11.08
N SER A 173 -22.47 -18.46 10.68
CA SER A 173 -23.46 -18.27 9.61
C SER A 173 -22.84 -17.84 8.28
N ASN A 174 -21.85 -16.94 8.27
CA ASN A 174 -21.30 -16.37 7.03
C ASN A 174 -19.76 -16.46 6.94
N PRO A 175 -19.21 -16.83 5.76
CA PRO A 175 -17.77 -16.75 5.51
C PRO A 175 -17.18 -15.36 5.79
N PHE A 176 -16.07 -15.34 6.52
CA PHE A 176 -15.20 -14.17 6.63
C PHE A 176 -14.14 -14.26 5.52
N LEU A 177 -13.98 -13.17 4.77
CA LEU A 177 -12.93 -13.02 3.77
C LEU A 177 -11.81 -12.18 4.42
N ASP A 178 -10.88 -12.87 5.09
CA ASP A 178 -9.74 -12.30 5.83
C ASP A 178 -8.41 -12.53 5.08
N SER A 179 -7.28 -12.15 5.68
CA SER A 179 -5.96 -12.31 5.06
C SER A 179 -5.62 -13.78 4.69
N ASP A 180 -6.10 -14.77 5.44
CA ASP A 180 -5.91 -16.19 5.11
C ASP A 180 -6.74 -16.59 3.89
N PHE A 181 -7.96 -16.07 3.77
CA PHE A 181 -8.77 -16.21 2.57
C PHE A 181 -8.07 -15.62 1.34
N MET A 182 -7.54 -14.39 1.47
CA MET A 182 -6.83 -13.71 0.38
C MET A 182 -5.59 -14.50 -0.04
N LYS A 183 -4.80 -14.99 0.91
CA LYS A 183 -3.64 -15.83 0.64
C LYS A 183 -4.02 -17.13 -0.08
N LYS A 184 -5.14 -17.77 0.28
CA LYS A 184 -5.56 -19.02 -0.37
C LYS A 184 -6.03 -18.80 -1.80
N TYR A 185 -6.87 -17.78 -2.04
CA TYR A 185 -7.60 -17.65 -3.31
C TYR A 185 -7.04 -16.59 -4.27
N TYR A 186 -6.19 -15.69 -3.80
CA TYR A 186 -5.64 -14.57 -4.58
C TYR A 186 -4.10 -14.56 -4.68
N SER A 187 -3.44 -15.67 -4.29
CA SER A 187 -2.01 -15.91 -4.57
C SER A 187 -1.74 -16.43 -6.00
N GLY A 188 -2.78 -16.66 -6.80
CA GLY A 188 -2.69 -17.18 -8.17
C GLY A 188 -4.05 -17.71 -8.65
N ASP A 189 -4.04 -18.52 -9.71
CA ASP A 189 -5.28 -19.00 -10.36
C ASP A 189 -5.68 -20.44 -10.02
N LYS A 190 -4.82 -21.17 -9.29
CA LYS A 190 -5.00 -22.58 -8.96
C LYS A 190 -6.34 -22.88 -8.27
N ASN A 191 -6.83 -21.96 -7.43
CA ASN A 191 -8.02 -22.16 -6.61
C ASN A 191 -9.27 -21.42 -7.14
N ASN A 192 -9.25 -20.93 -8.38
CA ASN A 192 -10.37 -20.15 -8.94
C ASN A 192 -11.69 -20.94 -8.95
N ASN A 193 -11.67 -22.21 -9.37
CA ASN A 193 -12.87 -23.05 -9.37
C ASN A 193 -13.45 -23.26 -7.97
N GLU A 194 -12.59 -23.40 -6.96
CA GLU A 194 -13.02 -23.53 -5.56
C GLU A 194 -13.61 -22.19 -5.06
N LEU A 195 -12.93 -21.06 -5.34
CA LEU A 195 -13.40 -19.72 -5.01
C LEU A 195 -14.81 -19.44 -5.54
N TYR A 196 -15.06 -19.74 -6.82
CA TYR A 196 -16.40 -19.56 -7.41
C TYR A 196 -17.46 -20.39 -6.68
N LYS A 197 -17.15 -21.66 -6.35
CA LYS A 197 -18.06 -22.52 -5.58
C LYS A 197 -18.30 -22.00 -4.17
N THR A 198 -17.28 -21.40 -3.54
CA THR A 198 -17.38 -20.85 -2.18
C THR A 198 -18.26 -19.60 -2.11
N LEU A 199 -18.18 -18.72 -3.11
CA LEU A 199 -18.79 -17.38 -3.08
C LEU A 199 -20.11 -17.24 -3.85
N ILE A 200 -20.42 -18.14 -4.78
CA ILE A 200 -21.64 -18.04 -5.59
C ILE A 200 -22.90 -18.09 -4.73
N ARG A 201 -23.85 -17.16 -4.98
CA ARG A 201 -25.13 -17.03 -4.26
C ARG A 201 -24.94 -16.84 -2.75
N LYS A 202 -23.84 -16.24 -2.33
CA LYS A 202 -23.64 -15.80 -0.95
C LYS A 202 -24.10 -14.37 -0.79
N GLU A 203 -24.67 -14.09 0.37
CA GLU A 203 -25.13 -12.78 0.78
C GLU A 203 -24.55 -12.51 2.18
N ASP A 204 -24.48 -11.24 2.57
CA ASP A 204 -24.06 -10.81 3.91
C ASP A 204 -22.68 -11.34 4.36
N LEU A 205 -21.78 -11.56 3.41
CA LEU A 205 -20.39 -11.94 3.71
C LEU A 205 -19.66 -10.77 4.35
N TYR A 206 -18.70 -11.07 5.23
CA TYR A 206 -17.84 -10.05 5.81
C TYR A 206 -16.47 -10.05 5.13
N VAL A 207 -16.08 -8.93 4.56
CA VAL A 207 -14.71 -8.66 4.15
C VAL A 207 -14.00 -7.99 5.32
N GLU A 208 -13.05 -8.69 5.93
CA GLU A 208 -12.27 -8.18 7.07
C GLU A 208 -10.87 -7.78 6.56
N PHE A 209 -10.70 -6.49 6.26
CA PHE A 209 -9.39 -5.94 5.92
C PHE A 209 -8.38 -6.12 7.07
N PRO A 210 -7.07 -6.20 6.76
CA PRO A 210 -6.04 -6.30 7.78
C PRO A 210 -6.06 -5.07 8.68
N ASN A 211 -5.59 -5.21 9.91
CA ASN A 211 -5.45 -4.06 10.80
C ASN A 211 -4.49 -3.03 10.18
N PRO A 212 -4.92 -1.77 9.91
CA PRO A 212 -4.12 -0.85 9.12
C PRO A 212 -2.87 -0.36 9.86
N ILE A 213 -2.88 -0.33 11.20
CA ILE A 213 -1.69 -0.04 12.01
C ILE A 213 -0.66 -1.15 11.82
N ASN A 214 -1.05 -2.42 11.99
CA ASN A 214 -0.13 -3.54 11.81
C ASN A 214 0.39 -3.63 10.37
N LEU A 215 -0.49 -3.38 9.39
CA LEU A 215 -0.15 -3.36 7.98
C LEU A 215 0.92 -2.29 7.70
N ILE A 216 0.68 -1.04 8.11
CA ILE A 216 1.63 0.05 7.84
C ILE A 216 2.95 -0.16 8.59
N THR A 217 2.93 -0.60 9.85
CA THR A 217 4.16 -0.86 10.62
C THR A 217 5.07 -1.86 9.91
N LYS A 218 4.52 -3.03 9.53
CA LYS A 218 5.30 -4.05 8.81
C LYS A 218 5.73 -3.56 7.43
N PHE A 219 4.87 -2.79 6.77
CA PHE A 219 5.15 -2.25 5.44
C PHE A 219 6.34 -1.29 5.49
N THR A 220 6.35 -0.35 6.43
CA THR A 220 7.42 0.64 6.56
C THR A 220 8.72 0.03 7.09
N GLU A 221 8.65 -1.02 7.92
CA GLU A 221 9.82 -1.85 8.27
C GLU A 221 10.43 -2.53 7.03
N ALA A 222 9.59 -3.08 6.16
CA ALA A 222 10.04 -3.64 4.89
C ALA A 222 10.67 -2.57 3.98
N GLN A 223 10.11 -1.36 3.92
CA GLN A 223 10.70 -0.23 3.18
C GLN A 223 12.07 0.19 3.74
N LYS A 224 12.20 0.26 5.07
CA LYS A 224 13.50 0.48 5.74
C LYS A 224 14.51 -0.58 5.35
N LYS A 225 14.09 -1.86 5.36
CA LYS A 225 14.97 -2.96 4.96
C LYS A 225 15.37 -2.89 3.49
N PHE A 226 14.44 -2.50 2.63
CA PHE A 226 14.69 -2.28 1.21
C PHE A 226 15.73 -1.17 0.98
N ALA A 227 15.54 -0.01 1.61
CA ALA A 227 16.50 1.09 1.55
C ALA A 227 17.87 0.67 2.08
N GLU A 228 17.92 -0.08 3.19
CA GLU A 228 19.17 -0.61 3.76
C GLU A 228 19.93 -1.50 2.77
N ILE A 229 19.24 -2.37 2.03
CA ILE A 229 19.89 -3.25 1.03
C ILE A 229 20.60 -2.41 -0.03
N ILE A 230 19.93 -1.37 -0.53
CA ILE A 230 20.51 -0.47 -1.53
C ILE A 230 21.69 0.31 -0.93
N SER A 231 21.50 0.92 0.24
CA SER A 231 22.52 1.76 0.86
C SER A 231 23.76 0.98 1.32
N LYS A 232 23.64 -0.28 1.75
CA LYS A 232 24.77 -1.03 2.34
C LYS A 232 25.47 -2.00 1.38
N ASN A 233 24.90 -2.30 0.22
CA ASN A 233 25.47 -3.26 -0.72
C ASN A 233 26.00 -2.57 -1.98
N GLU A 234 27.33 -2.51 -2.10
CA GLU A 234 28.02 -1.85 -3.22
C GLU A 234 27.66 -2.49 -4.57
N ILE A 235 27.66 -3.83 -4.66
CA ILE A 235 27.29 -4.56 -5.88
C ILE A 235 25.88 -4.19 -6.33
N VAL A 236 24.94 -4.07 -5.38
CA VAL A 236 23.57 -3.62 -5.68
C VAL A 236 23.55 -2.22 -6.26
N ARG A 237 24.36 -1.30 -5.71
CA ARG A 237 24.43 0.08 -6.22
C ARG A 237 25.04 0.15 -7.61
N GLU A 238 26.08 -0.62 -7.87
CA GLU A 238 26.66 -0.76 -9.22
C GLU A 238 25.62 -1.29 -10.22
N MET A 239 24.93 -2.38 -9.88
CA MET A 239 23.88 -2.95 -10.72
C MET A 239 22.73 -1.98 -11.03
N LEU A 240 22.38 -1.11 -10.07
CA LEU A 240 21.35 -0.09 -10.26
C LEU A 240 21.88 1.06 -11.12
N ASN A 241 23.09 1.56 -10.85
CA ASN A 241 23.75 2.61 -11.62
C ASN A 241 23.83 2.28 -13.11
N ASP A 242 24.22 1.05 -13.44
CA ASP A 242 24.34 0.58 -14.82
C ASP A 242 23.02 0.61 -15.61
N LYS A 243 21.88 0.69 -14.91
CA LYS A 243 20.54 0.67 -15.50
C LYS A 243 19.76 1.96 -15.33
N THR A 244 20.32 2.96 -14.64
CA THR A 244 19.59 4.18 -14.27
C THR A 244 20.18 5.41 -14.93
N THR A 245 19.32 6.30 -15.39
CA THR A 245 19.73 7.62 -15.88
C THR A 245 19.99 8.56 -14.70
N LEU A 246 21.01 9.39 -14.84
CA LEU A 246 21.32 10.47 -13.92
C LEU A 246 20.73 11.77 -14.44
N GLU A 247 20.30 12.65 -13.54
CA GLU A 247 19.71 13.95 -13.90
C GLU A 247 20.66 14.79 -14.78
N GLU A 248 21.97 14.62 -14.62
CA GLU A 248 23.00 15.32 -15.39
C GLU A 248 23.39 14.65 -16.73
N TYR A 249 22.80 13.51 -17.09
CA TYR A 249 23.22 12.74 -18.27
C TYR A 249 23.01 13.49 -19.60
N PHE A 250 22.04 14.40 -19.66
CA PHE A 250 21.75 15.20 -20.85
C PHE A 250 22.26 16.64 -20.77
N SER A 251 22.71 17.11 -19.61
CA SER A 251 23.25 18.47 -19.47
C SER A 251 24.73 18.58 -19.86
N GLN A 252 25.42 17.46 -20.10
CA GLN A 252 26.81 17.45 -20.56
C GLN A 252 26.98 17.38 -22.09
N SER A 253 25.91 17.21 -22.87
CA SER A 253 26.00 16.97 -24.32
C SER A 253 25.91 18.21 -25.22
N GLU A 254 25.79 19.43 -24.67
CA GLU A 254 25.73 20.65 -25.50
C GLU A 254 27.09 21.33 -25.74
N ASP A 255 28.14 21.00 -24.98
CA ASP A 255 29.45 21.66 -25.07
C ASP A 255 30.53 20.88 -25.87
N GLU A 256 30.24 19.69 -26.40
CA GLU A 256 31.20 18.87 -27.17
C GLU A 256 30.92 18.77 -28.69
N ILE A 257 30.08 19.66 -29.24
CA ILE A 257 29.94 19.82 -30.71
C ILE A 257 30.44 21.20 -31.13
N ILE A 258 31.72 21.47 -30.89
CA ILE A 258 32.50 22.42 -31.68
C ILE A 258 33.81 21.71 -32.07
N LEU A 259 33.77 20.97 -33.18
CA LEU A 259 34.94 20.64 -33.99
C LEU A 259 34.61 20.94 -35.46
#